data_AF-X1K3S0-F1
#
_entry.id   AF-X1K3S0-F1
#
_cell.length_a   1.000
_cell.length_b   1.000
_cell.length_c   1.000
_cell.angle_alpha   90.00
_cell.angle_beta   90.00
_cell.angle_gamma   90.00
#
_symmetry.space_group_name_H-M   'P 1'
#
loop_
_entity.id
_entity.type
_entity.pdbx_description
1 polymer ?
#
loop_
_entity_poly.entity_id
_entity_poly.type
_entity_poly.pdbx_seq_one_letter_code
_entity_poly.pdbx_strand_id
1 'polypeptide(L)'
;ELYHEEINETVVKEALERGETLLTRVESIELDIANNPEDLAALQELNEARLQYLDEANRVLGQALGSLEASAAMANAMKSPGDLEKIDTNLGKIGNEEAIVRMRALGLEKDDYFINTVDGNKVVEISQAGMDKLVKQVDPKEVELQNRVDAIKAGAEDEPGWLPAGIISRPESTF
;
A
#
# COMPACT_ATOMS: atom_id res chain seq x y z
N GLU A 1 -1.57 -16.74 9.17
CA GLU A 1 -2.49 -15.81 8.48
C GLU A 1 -3.53 -15.13 9.40
N LEU A 2 -3.64 -15.45 10.70
CA LEU A 2 -4.64 -14.87 11.62
C LEU A 2 -4.31 -13.48 12.22
N TYR A 3 -3.08 -12.98 12.02
CA TYR A 3 -2.59 -11.77 12.71
C TYR A 3 -3.37 -10.49 12.35
N HIS A 4 -3.83 -10.37 11.09
CA HIS A 4 -4.55 -9.19 10.62
C HIS A 4 -6.01 -9.17 11.09
N GLU A 5 -6.63 -10.34 11.24
CA GLU A 5 -8.02 -10.48 11.69
C GLU A 5 -8.14 -10.17 13.19
N GLU A 6 -7.21 -10.70 14.00
CA GLU A 6 -7.18 -10.51 15.45
C GLU A 6 -6.85 -9.05 15.84
N ILE A 7 -5.96 -8.40 15.09
CA ILE A 7 -5.67 -6.96 15.29
C ILE A 7 -6.87 -6.11 14.87
N ASN A 8 -7.50 -6.43 13.74
CA ASN A 8 -8.62 -5.64 13.26
C ASN A 8 -9.83 -5.71 14.21
N GLU A 9 -10.12 -6.89 14.76
CA GLU A 9 -11.16 -7.06 15.79
C GLU A 9 -10.88 -6.18 17.02
N THR A 10 -9.64 -6.18 17.50
CA THR A 10 -9.22 -5.36 18.65
C THR A 10 -9.36 -3.86 18.35
N VAL A 11 -8.87 -3.40 17.20
CA VAL A 11 -8.93 -1.99 16.78
C VAL A 11 -10.38 -1.52 16.63
N VAL A 12 -11.24 -2.34 16.03
CA VAL A 12 -12.67 -2.02 15.87
C VAL A 12 -13.36 -1.93 17.22
N LYS A 13 -13.08 -2.87 18.13
CA LYS A 13 -13.66 -2.86 19.48
C LYS A 13 -13.26 -1.62 20.27
N GLU A 14 -11.97 -1.28 20.27
CA GLU A 14 -11.48 -0.06 20.93
C GLU A 14 -12.10 1.21 20.33
N ALA A 15 -12.27 1.24 19.01
CA ALA A 15 -12.92 2.37 18.33
C ALA A 15 -14.41 2.50 18.69
N LEU A 16 -15.13 1.38 18.86
CA LEU A 16 -16.51 1.38 19.33
C LEU A 16 -16.61 1.87 20.77
N GLU A 17 -15.78 1.37 21.69
CA GLU A 17 -15.75 1.81 23.10
C GLU A 17 -15.42 3.31 23.21
N ARG A 18 -14.47 3.79 22.41
CA ARG A 18 -14.11 5.21 22.35
C ARG A 18 -15.24 6.06 21.77
N GLY A 19 -15.88 5.59 20.69
CA GLY A 19 -17.04 6.25 20.09
C GLY A 19 -18.21 6.38 21.06
N GLU A 20 -18.53 5.32 21.80
CA GLU A 20 -19.56 5.32 22.84
C GLU A 20 -19.24 6.36 23.93
N THR A 21 -18.00 6.38 24.42
CA THR A 21 -17.55 7.35 25.43
C THR A 21 -17.73 8.80 24.95
N LEU A 22 -17.38 9.09 23.69
CA LEU A 22 -17.54 10.41 23.09
C LEU A 22 -19.02 10.80 22.96
N LEU A 23 -19.89 9.86 22.58
CA LEU A 23 -21.33 10.10 22.48
C LEU A 23 -21.99 10.30 23.85
N THR A 24 -21.57 9.57 24.88
CA THR A 24 -22.02 9.85 26.26
C THR A 24 -21.62 11.25 26.71
N ARG A 25 -20.43 11.73 26.29
CA ARG A 25 -20.00 13.11 26.59
C ARG A 25 -20.86 14.15 25.87
N VAL A 26 -21.25 13.89 24.62
CA VAL A 26 -22.20 14.72 23.86
C VAL A 26 -23.54 14.80 24.57
N GLU A 27 -24.10 13.68 25.00
CA GLU A 27 -25.39 13.62 25.70
C GLU A 27 -25.36 14.41 27.03
N SER A 28 -24.26 14.29 27.79
CA SER A 28 -24.04 15.11 28.99
C SER A 28 -24.07 16.60 28.68
N ILE A 29 -23.43 17.04 27.60
CA ILE A 29 -23.40 18.46 27.21
C ILE A 29 -24.78 18.94 26.75
N GLU A 30 -25.54 18.11 26.03
CA GLU A 30 -26.91 18.42 25.63
C GLU A 30 -27.82 18.64 26.85
N LEU A 31 -27.68 17.82 27.89
CA LEU A 31 -28.39 17.99 29.16
C LEU A 31 -27.98 19.30 29.87
N ASP A 32 -26.68 19.63 29.89
CA ASP A 32 -26.18 20.87 30.50
C ASP A 32 -26.71 22.12 29.79
N ILE A 33 -26.77 22.09 28.45
CA ILE A 33 -27.38 23.14 27.61
C ILE A 33 -28.87 23.30 27.92
N ALA A 34 -29.61 22.18 28.00
CA ALA A 34 -31.05 22.20 28.26
C ALA A 34 -31.39 22.77 29.64
N ASN A 35 -30.51 22.55 30.63
CA ASN A 35 -30.72 22.97 32.01
C ASN A 35 -30.27 24.42 32.30
N ASN A 36 -29.48 25.06 31.43
CA ASN A 36 -28.92 26.41 31.66
C ASN A 36 -29.17 27.37 30.47
N PRO A 37 -30.44 27.71 30.15
CA PRO A 37 -30.77 28.48 28.94
C PRO A 37 -30.40 29.98 29.01
N GLU A 38 -30.00 30.50 30.17
CA GLU A 38 -29.92 31.94 30.43
C GLU A 38 -28.54 32.55 30.15
N ASP A 39 -27.49 31.73 30.02
CA ASP A 39 -26.12 32.20 29.76
C ASP A 39 -25.68 31.86 28.33
N LEU A 40 -25.91 32.80 27.42
CA LEU A 40 -25.59 32.65 26.00
C LEU A 40 -24.10 32.37 25.72
N ALA A 41 -23.18 32.91 26.53
CA ALA A 41 -21.75 32.71 26.32
C ALA A 41 -21.35 31.28 26.72
N ALA A 42 -21.83 30.80 27.87
CA ALA A 42 -21.61 29.42 28.30
C ALA A 42 -22.27 28.42 27.34
N LEU A 43 -23.45 28.72 26.81
CA LEU A 43 -24.14 27.87 25.83
C LEU A 43 -23.37 27.76 24.51
N GLN A 44 -22.74 28.84 24.05
CA GLN A 44 -21.90 28.81 22.85
C GLN A 44 -20.69 27.91 23.04
N GLU A 45 -19.98 28.05 24.17
CA GLU A 45 -18.82 27.23 24.50
C GLU A 45 -19.19 25.75 24.63
N LEU A 46 -20.30 25.43 25.30
CA LEU A 46 -20.83 24.07 25.40
C LEU A 46 -21.19 23.50 24.02
N ASN A 47 -21.82 24.28 23.15
CA ASN A 47 -22.18 23.82 21.82
C ASN A 47 -20.94 23.61 20.93
N GLU A 48 -19.91 24.45 21.05
CA GLU A 48 -18.62 24.22 20.39
C GLU A 48 -17.97 22.92 20.84
N ALA A 49 -17.92 22.67 22.16
CA ALA A 49 -17.41 21.42 22.71
C ALA A 49 -18.23 20.21 22.23
N ARG A 50 -19.57 20.31 22.20
CA ARG A 50 -20.48 19.28 21.67
C ARG A 50 -20.14 18.92 20.22
N LEU A 51 -19.96 19.93 19.36
CA LEU A 51 -19.61 19.72 17.96
C LEU A 51 -18.24 19.05 17.80
N GLN A 52 -17.26 19.41 18.62
CA GLN A 52 -15.93 18.77 18.60
C GLN A 52 -16.01 17.28 18.97
N TYR A 53 -16.74 16.94 20.04
CA TYR A 53 -16.91 15.54 20.45
C TYR A 53 -17.71 14.74 19.42
N LEU A 54 -18.73 15.33 18.80
CA LEU A 54 -19.47 14.71 17.70
C LEU A 54 -18.59 14.44 16.48
N ASP A 55 -17.76 15.41 16.07
CA ASP A 55 -16.84 15.25 14.95
C ASP A 55 -15.81 14.15 15.23
N GLU A 56 -15.24 14.12 16.44
CA GLU A 56 -14.31 13.09 16.84
C GLU A 56 -14.96 11.69 16.88
N ALA A 57 -16.19 11.59 17.40
CA ALA A 57 -16.94 10.32 17.43
C ALA A 57 -17.20 9.80 16.01
N ASN A 58 -17.67 10.65 15.11
CA ASN A 58 -17.92 10.30 13.72
C ASN A 58 -16.63 9.86 13.00
N ARG A 59 -15.51 10.53 13.26
CA ARG A 59 -14.22 10.18 12.67
C ARG A 59 -13.75 8.79 13.13
N VAL A 60 -13.78 8.52 14.44
CA VAL A 60 -13.34 7.23 15.01
C VAL A 60 -14.22 6.09 14.51
N LEU A 61 -15.54 6.25 14.56
CA LEU A 61 -16.49 5.25 14.09
C LEU A 61 -16.39 5.02 12.57
N GLY A 62 -16.20 6.07 11.78
CA GLY A 62 -16.03 5.97 10.34
C GLY A 62 -14.74 5.23 9.94
N GLN A 63 -13.64 5.46 10.65
CA GLN A 63 -12.39 4.71 10.46
C GLN A 63 -12.57 3.23 10.77
N ALA A 64 -13.26 2.90 11.88
CA ALA A 64 -13.55 1.51 12.25
C ALA A 64 -14.43 0.81 11.20
N LEU A 65 -15.46 1.49 10.70
CA LEU A 65 -16.32 0.98 9.64
C LEU A 65 -15.53 0.70 8.36
N GLY A 66 -14.70 1.65 7.91
CA GLY A 66 -13.85 1.46 6.72
C GLY A 66 -12.88 0.28 6.89
N SER A 67 -12.32 0.09 8.08
CA SER A 67 -11.45 -1.05 8.38
C SER A 67 -12.20 -2.40 8.33
N LEU A 68 -13.42 -2.44 8.84
CA LEU A 68 -14.30 -3.61 8.75
C LEU A 68 -14.67 -3.93 7.30
N GLU A 69 -15.06 -2.92 6.52
CA GLU A 69 -15.42 -3.09 5.11
C GLU A 69 -14.23 -3.59 4.27
N ALA A 70 -13.05 -3.00 4.48
CA ALA A 70 -11.82 -3.44 3.82
C ALA A 70 -11.47 -4.89 4.18
N SER A 71 -11.61 -5.25 5.47
CA SER A 71 -11.34 -6.62 5.93
C SER A 71 -12.35 -7.62 5.41
N ALA A 72 -13.62 -7.25 5.32
CA ALA A 72 -14.66 -8.08 4.72
C ALA A 72 -14.43 -8.26 3.21
N ALA A 73 -14.05 -7.20 2.50
CA ALA A 73 -13.69 -7.27 1.08
C ALA A 73 -12.48 -8.18 0.85
N MET A 74 -11.45 -8.07 1.69
CA MET A 74 -10.27 -8.93 1.65
C MET A 74 -10.62 -10.40 1.94
N ALA A 75 -11.39 -10.66 3.00
CA ALA A 75 -11.86 -12.00 3.34
C ALA A 75 -12.72 -12.59 2.21
N ASN A 76 -13.53 -11.77 1.53
CA ASN A 76 -14.29 -12.20 0.37
C ASN A 76 -13.39 -12.51 -0.85
N ALA A 77 -12.36 -11.69 -1.10
CA ALA A 77 -11.36 -11.97 -2.13
C ALA A 77 -10.58 -13.25 -1.84
N MET A 78 -10.22 -13.51 -0.58
CA MET A 78 -9.56 -14.75 -0.16
C MET A 78 -10.47 -15.99 -0.25
N LYS A 79 -11.79 -15.83 -0.09
CA LYS A 79 -12.78 -16.91 -0.27
C LYS A 79 -13.00 -17.29 -1.74
N SER A 80 -12.55 -16.46 -2.66
CA SER A 80 -12.46 -16.74 -4.09
C SER A 80 -11.00 -16.91 -4.55
N PRO A 81 -10.26 -17.92 -4.06
CA PRO A 81 -8.87 -18.14 -4.49
C PRO A 81 -8.76 -18.63 -5.95
N GLY A 82 -9.89 -18.84 -6.64
CA GLY A 82 -9.96 -19.42 -7.98
C GLY A 82 -9.51 -18.53 -9.14
N ASP A 83 -9.26 -17.22 -8.92
CA ASP A 83 -8.78 -16.30 -9.95
C ASP A 83 -7.32 -15.86 -9.76
N LEU A 84 -6.60 -16.42 -8.78
CA LEU A 84 -5.17 -16.15 -8.58
C LEU A 84 -4.26 -17.13 -9.35
N GLU A 85 -4.81 -18.04 -10.16
CA GLU A 85 -4.00 -18.99 -10.92
C GLU A 85 -3.14 -18.30 -11.99
N LYS A 86 -3.59 -17.12 -12.48
CA LYS A 86 -2.99 -16.39 -13.61
C LYS A 86 -3.20 -14.90 -13.44
N ILE A 87 -2.11 -14.12 -13.43
CA ILE A 87 -2.19 -12.65 -13.50
C ILE A 87 -1.80 -12.20 -14.90
N ASP A 88 -2.73 -11.52 -15.58
CA ASP A 88 -2.49 -10.86 -16.86
C ASP A 88 -1.94 -9.44 -16.63
N THR A 89 -0.69 -9.23 -17.00
CA THR A 89 -0.04 -7.91 -16.94
C THR A 89 0.22 -7.37 -18.34
N ASN A 90 -0.29 -6.18 -18.63
CA ASN A 90 -0.04 -5.51 -19.91
C ASN A 90 1.28 -4.73 -19.87
N LEU A 91 2.20 -5.05 -20.78
CA LEU A 91 3.51 -4.41 -20.93
C LEU A 91 3.53 -3.29 -22.00
N GLY A 92 2.40 -3.03 -22.65
CA GLY A 92 2.28 -2.06 -23.73
C GLY A 92 2.88 -2.53 -25.06
N LYS A 93 3.19 -1.59 -25.95
CA LYS A 93 3.70 -1.85 -27.31
C LYS A 93 5.22 -2.09 -27.30
N ILE A 94 5.65 -3.17 -26.67
CA ILE A 94 7.07 -3.56 -26.62
C ILE A 94 7.36 -4.79 -27.50
N GLY A 95 8.62 -4.96 -27.88
CA GLY A 95 9.08 -6.15 -28.60
C GLY A 95 9.04 -7.40 -27.72
N ASN A 96 8.91 -8.59 -28.32
CA ASN A 96 8.94 -9.86 -27.57
C ASN A 96 10.27 -10.05 -26.81
N GLU A 97 11.40 -9.66 -27.42
CA GLU A 97 12.71 -9.74 -26.76
C GLU A 97 12.79 -8.81 -25.55
N GLU A 98 12.24 -7.61 -25.66
CA GLU A 98 12.19 -6.64 -24.57
C GLU A 98 11.28 -7.12 -23.42
N ALA A 99 10.14 -7.73 -23.74
CA ALA A 99 9.28 -8.37 -22.76
C ALA A 99 10.02 -9.49 -22.00
N ILE A 100 10.79 -10.33 -22.70
CA ILE A 100 11.59 -11.39 -22.08
C ILE A 100 12.67 -10.80 -21.15
N VAL A 101 13.37 -9.75 -21.57
CA VAL A 101 14.38 -9.07 -20.74
C VAL A 101 13.74 -8.54 -19.45
N ARG A 102 12.57 -7.91 -19.54
CA ARG A 102 11.82 -7.42 -18.37
C ARG A 102 11.36 -8.54 -17.45
N MET A 103 10.83 -9.65 -17.98
CA MET A 103 10.44 -10.79 -17.15
C MET A 103 11.64 -11.44 -16.45
N ARG A 104 12.79 -11.55 -17.12
CA ARG A 104 14.02 -12.02 -16.48
C ARG A 104 14.54 -11.07 -15.41
N ALA A 105 14.39 -9.76 -15.60
CA ALA A 105 14.76 -8.76 -14.59
C ALA A 105 13.90 -8.90 -13.32
N LEU A 106 12.66 -9.40 -13.45
CA LEU A 106 11.79 -9.76 -12.33
C LEU A 106 12.10 -11.13 -11.71
N GLY A 107 13.16 -11.82 -12.18
CA GLY A 107 13.53 -13.14 -11.67
C GLY A 107 12.67 -14.30 -12.18
N LEU A 108 11.86 -14.06 -13.22
CA LEU A 108 11.03 -15.10 -13.84
C LEU A 108 11.81 -15.88 -14.91
N GLU A 109 11.65 -17.20 -14.92
CA GLU A 109 12.18 -18.10 -15.93
C GLU A 109 11.18 -18.31 -17.08
N LYS A 110 11.64 -18.89 -18.19
CA LYS A 110 10.84 -19.06 -19.40
C LYS A 110 9.55 -19.86 -19.17
N ASP A 111 9.55 -20.78 -18.21
CA ASP A 111 8.41 -21.64 -17.90
C ASP A 111 7.42 -20.99 -16.91
N ASP A 112 7.76 -19.80 -16.39
CA ASP A 112 6.97 -19.07 -15.39
C ASP A 112 5.99 -18.07 -16.01
N TYR A 113 6.04 -17.83 -17.32
CA TYR A 113 5.19 -16.83 -17.98
C TYR A 113 4.89 -17.16 -19.46
N PHE A 114 3.74 -16.68 -19.93
CA PHE A 114 3.33 -16.74 -21.34
C PHE A 114 3.16 -15.33 -21.89
N ILE A 115 3.81 -15.02 -23.01
CA ILE A 115 3.66 -13.72 -23.69
C ILE A 115 2.64 -13.85 -24.81
N ASN A 116 1.52 -13.15 -24.65
CA ASN A 116 0.48 -13.01 -25.66
C ASN A 116 0.50 -11.60 -26.27
N THR A 117 -0.05 -11.47 -27.48
CA THR A 117 -0.25 -10.16 -28.13
C THR A 117 -1.73 -9.91 -28.31
N VAL A 118 -2.26 -8.87 -27.68
CA VAL A 118 -3.67 -8.47 -27.75
C VAL A 118 -3.72 -7.01 -28.17
N ASP A 119 -4.39 -6.72 -29.30
CA ASP A 119 -4.54 -5.36 -29.87
C ASP A 119 -3.23 -4.58 -30.03
N GLY A 120 -2.16 -5.29 -30.42
CA GLY A 120 -0.82 -4.72 -30.61
C GLY A 120 -0.05 -4.45 -29.31
N ASN A 121 -0.64 -4.75 -28.15
CA ASN A 121 0.04 -4.72 -26.85
C ASN A 121 0.51 -6.12 -26.47
N LYS A 122 1.62 -6.20 -25.73
CA LYS A 122 2.09 -7.44 -25.12
C LYS A 122 1.42 -7.61 -23.78
N VAL A 123 0.71 -8.71 -23.60
CA VAL A 123 0.12 -9.13 -22.34
C VAL A 123 0.90 -10.36 -21.87
N VAL A 124 1.38 -10.32 -20.64
CA VAL A 124 2.08 -11.45 -20.03
C VAL A 124 1.19 -12.09 -18.99
N GLU A 125 0.94 -13.37 -19.17
CA GLU A 125 0.25 -14.22 -18.22
C GLU A 125 1.32 -14.90 -17.37
N ILE A 126 1.37 -14.57 -16.08
CA ILE A 126 2.34 -15.14 -15.13
C ILE A 126 1.70 -16.35 -14.46
N SER A 127 2.41 -17.48 -14.47
CA SER A 127 1.94 -18.72 -13.83
C SER A 127 2.07 -18.64 -12.31
N GLN A 128 1.34 -19.49 -11.58
CA GLN A 128 1.44 -19.58 -10.12
C GLN A 128 2.89 -19.81 -9.63
N ALA A 129 3.68 -20.61 -10.33
CA ALA A 129 5.09 -20.85 -9.99
C ALA A 129 5.95 -19.58 -10.16
N GLY A 130 5.64 -18.75 -11.17
CA GLY A 130 6.25 -17.43 -11.34
C GLY A 130 5.83 -16.46 -10.23
N MET A 131 4.55 -16.49 -9.85
CA MET A 131 4.03 -15.68 -8.74
C MET A 131 4.74 -15.99 -7.42
N ASP A 132 4.97 -17.26 -7.10
CA ASP A 132 5.71 -17.66 -5.89
C ASP A 132 7.16 -17.12 -5.88
N LYS A 133 7.77 -16.95 -7.05
CA LYS A 133 9.10 -16.33 -7.18
C LYS A 133 9.05 -14.81 -6.98
N LEU A 134 7.99 -14.13 -7.44
CA LEU A 134 7.78 -12.69 -7.22
C LEU A 134 7.43 -12.37 -5.76
N VAL A 135 6.72 -13.27 -5.08
CA VAL A 135 6.27 -13.10 -3.69
C VAL A 135 7.37 -13.43 -2.68
N LYS A 136 8.39 -14.21 -3.04
CA LYS A 136 9.60 -14.35 -2.22
C LYS A 136 10.23 -12.97 -2.06
N GLN A 137 10.05 -12.39 -0.88
CA GLN A 137 10.69 -11.13 -0.49
C GLN A 137 12.17 -11.20 -0.84
N VAL A 138 12.60 -10.35 -1.77
CA VAL A 138 14.02 -10.17 -2.05
C VAL A 138 14.65 -9.72 -0.74
N ASP A 139 15.68 -10.44 -0.28
CA ASP A 139 16.38 -10.07 0.96
C ASP A 139 16.86 -8.61 0.80
N PRO A 140 16.49 -7.69 1.72
CA PRO A 140 16.92 -6.29 1.62
C PRO A 140 18.44 -6.15 1.48
N LYS A 141 19.22 -7.11 2.00
CA LYS A 141 20.68 -7.15 1.83
C LYS A 141 21.12 -7.48 0.41
N GLU A 142 20.35 -8.30 -0.30
CA GLU A 142 20.63 -8.69 -1.69
C GLU A 142 20.32 -7.53 -2.65
N VAL A 143 19.27 -6.75 -2.36
CA VAL A 143 18.97 -5.49 -3.07
C VAL A 143 20.07 -4.46 -2.86
N GLU A 144 20.54 -4.26 -1.62
CA GLU A 144 21.64 -3.34 -1.33
C GLU A 144 22.94 -3.76 -2.02
N LEU A 145 23.24 -5.07 -2.04
CA LEU A 145 24.43 -5.59 -2.72
C LEU A 145 24.35 -5.36 -4.23
N GLN A 146 23.20 -5.61 -4.84
CA GLN A 146 22.98 -5.40 -6.27
C GLN A 146 23.13 -3.92 -6.64
N ASN A 147 22.50 -3.02 -5.89
CA ASN A 147 22.61 -1.57 -6.08
C ASN A 147 24.06 -1.10 -5.97
N ARG A 148 24.81 -1.64 -5.00
CA ARG A 148 26.24 -1.31 -4.83
C ARG A 148 27.10 -1.84 -5.98
N VAL A 149 26.85 -3.05 -6.45
CA VAL A 149 27.53 -3.61 -7.63
C VAL A 149 27.27 -2.75 -8.87
N ASP A 150 26.03 -2.28 -9.05
CA ASP A 150 25.68 -1.45 -10.19
C ASP A 150 26.24 -0.03 -10.07
N ALA A 151 26.33 0.53 -8.85
CA ALA A 151 27.05 1.79 -8.57
C ALA A 151 28.56 1.68 -8.87
N ILE A 152 29.19 0.56 -8.53
CA ILE A 152 30.60 0.28 -8.87
C ILE A 152 30.77 0.18 -10.40
N LYS A 153 29.88 -0.56 -11.09
CA LYS A 153 29.93 -0.65 -12.56
C LYS A 153 29.70 0.70 -13.25
N ALA A 154 28.88 1.56 -12.64
CA ALA A 154 28.61 2.92 -13.13
C ALA A 154 29.76 3.90 -12.81
N GLY A 155 30.77 3.48 -12.04
CA GLY A 155 31.91 4.32 -11.67
C GLY A 155 31.58 5.38 -10.60
N ALA A 156 30.49 5.20 -9.86
CA ALA A 156 30.06 6.14 -8.81
C ALA A 156 30.93 6.07 -7.55
N GLU A 157 31.67 4.96 -7.36
CA GLU A 157 32.64 4.78 -6.26
C GLU A 157 34.11 4.91 -6.72
N ASP A 158 34.36 5.43 -7.93
CA ASP A 158 35.73 5.59 -8.43
C ASP A 158 36.49 6.70 -7.68
N GLU A 159 37.67 6.40 -7.15
CA GLU A 159 38.51 7.38 -6.45
C GLU A 159 39.06 8.47 -7.41
N PRO A 160 39.35 9.69 -6.91
CA PRO A 160 39.90 10.77 -7.73
C PRO A 160 41.21 10.35 -8.42
N GLY A 161 41.18 10.23 -9.76
CA GLY A 161 42.34 9.84 -10.58
C GLY A 161 42.34 8.38 -11.05
N TRP A 162 41.30 7.62 -10.75
CA TRP A 162 41.12 6.23 -11.20
C TRP A 162 40.96 6.09 -12.73
N LEU A 163 40.39 7.10 -13.39
CA LEU A 163 40.24 7.13 -14.84
C LEU A 163 41.50 7.70 -15.53
N PRO A 164 42.11 6.98 -16.50
CA PRO A 164 43.21 7.49 -17.30
C PRO A 164 42.81 8.77 -18.04
N ALA A 165 43.76 9.70 -18.18
CA ALA A 165 43.53 10.95 -18.90
C ALA A 165 42.99 10.70 -20.32
N GLY A 166 41.76 11.14 -20.58
CA GLY A 166 41.09 11.02 -21.90
C GLY A 166 39.83 10.16 -21.92
N ILE A 167 39.47 9.46 -20.84
CA ILE A 167 38.22 8.70 -20.72
C ILE A 167 37.23 9.49 -19.84
N ILE A 168 36.06 9.84 -20.40
CA ILE A 168 34.97 10.52 -19.69
C ILE A 168 33.98 9.46 -19.21
N SER A 169 33.54 9.54 -17.95
CA SER A 169 32.46 8.69 -17.41
C SER A 169 31.19 8.85 -18.25
N ARG A 170 30.51 7.76 -18.60
CA ARG A 170 29.26 7.83 -19.37
C ARG A 170 28.20 8.52 -18.50
N PRO A 171 27.66 9.69 -18.89
CA PRO A 171 26.44 10.17 -18.25
C PRO A 171 25.31 9.18 -18.55
N GLU A 172 24.44 8.95 -17.56
CA GLU A 172 23.21 8.17 -17.73
C GLU A 172 22.45 8.70 -18.95
N SER A 173 22.43 7.92 -20.02
CA SER A 173 21.64 8.27 -21.20
C SER A 173 20.18 8.06 -20.87
N THR A 174 19.44 9.17 -20.83
CA THR A 174 17.99 9.24 -20.95
C THR A 174 17.49 8.29 -22.04
N PHE A 175 16.75 7.25 -21.64
CA PHE A 175 15.77 6.54 -22.47
C PHE A 175 14.67 5.99 -21.57
#